data_AF-A0A251ZWK8-F1
#
_entry.id   AF-A0A251ZWK8-F1
#
_cell.length_a   1.000
_cell.length_b   1.000
_cell.length_c   1.000
_cell.angle_alpha   90.00
_cell.angle_beta   90.00
_cell.angle_gamma   90.00
#
_symmetry.space_group_name_H-M   'P 1'
#
loop_
_entity.id
_entity.type
_entity.pdbx_description
1 polymer ?
#
loop_
_entity_poly.entity_id
_entity_poly.type
_entity_poly.pdbx_seq_one_letter_code
_entity_poly.pdbx_strand_id
1 'polypeptide(L)'
;MSNSSNHIISGASVTNNSIGSEIQSSSSEETIISCPPGDDTLYINRGVVVTNLSNVYITSGMSVNSLNISSAAMYVREGGYVNSATITDGIQYLYGGTATNISLLGSGAFQRVVSGIASNINFDGGQYSGQQEVWNGSVVNTSFNIGTQYISGGTVVHTKFQKDGCQGVYGGVASDTSIF
;
A
#
# COMPACT_ATOMS: atom_id res chain seq x y z
N MET A 1 9.24 -22.54 -23.29
CA MET A 1 8.53 -22.23 -22.03
C MET A 1 7.90 -20.88 -22.23
N SER A 2 6.57 -20.83 -22.36
CA SER A 2 5.83 -19.60 -22.66
C SER A 2 5.65 -18.81 -21.36
N ASN A 3 6.23 -17.61 -21.27
CA ASN A 3 5.91 -16.67 -20.19
C ASN A 3 4.46 -16.21 -20.38
N SER A 4 3.58 -16.62 -19.48
CA SER A 4 2.17 -16.22 -19.49
C SER A 4 2.01 -14.94 -18.67
N SER A 5 2.39 -13.78 -19.22
CA SER A 5 2.07 -12.50 -18.58
C SER A 5 0.59 -12.18 -18.79
N ASN A 6 -0.21 -12.23 -17.73
CA ASN A 6 -1.58 -11.74 -17.77
C ASN A 6 -1.62 -10.23 -17.47
N HIS A 7 -2.29 -9.49 -18.35
CA HIS A 7 -2.48 -8.05 -18.23
C HIS A 7 -3.95 -7.75 -17.91
N ILE A 8 -4.20 -7.01 -16.83
CA ILE A 8 -5.52 -6.46 -16.55
C ILE A 8 -5.57 -5.05 -17.17
N ILE A 9 -6.48 -4.81 -18.11
CA ILE A 9 -6.63 -3.54 -18.86
C ILE A 9 -7.72 -2.63 -18.29
N SER A 10 -7.58 -1.33 -18.59
CA SER A 10 -8.42 -0.22 -18.11
C SER A 10 -9.94 -0.47 -18.24
N GLY A 11 -10.68 -0.20 -17.16
CA GLY A 11 -12.15 -0.31 -17.12
C GLY A 11 -12.69 -1.65 -16.62
N ALA A 12 -11.81 -2.62 -16.35
CA ALA A 12 -12.19 -3.90 -15.76
C ALA A 12 -12.44 -3.77 -14.25
N SER A 13 -13.64 -4.12 -13.79
CA SER A 13 -13.85 -4.55 -12.40
C SER A 13 -13.29 -5.96 -12.27
N VAL A 14 -12.24 -6.15 -11.50
CA VAL A 14 -11.70 -7.48 -11.22
C VAL A 14 -12.41 -7.98 -9.98
N THR A 15 -13.24 -9.01 -10.09
CA THR A 15 -13.73 -9.77 -8.94
C THR A 15 -13.28 -11.22 -9.14
N ASN A 16 -12.49 -11.76 -8.22
CA ASN A 16 -11.88 -13.11 -8.26
C ASN A 16 -11.10 -13.45 -9.53
N ASN A 17 -9.79 -13.18 -9.55
CA ASN A 17 -8.90 -13.71 -10.58
C ASN A 17 -7.69 -14.41 -9.94
N SER A 18 -7.77 -15.74 -9.87
CA SER A 18 -6.61 -16.63 -9.76
C SER A 18 -6.23 -16.99 -11.19
N ILE A 19 -4.97 -16.76 -11.56
CA ILE A 19 -4.49 -16.80 -12.94
C ILE A 19 -4.71 -18.19 -13.55
N GLY A 20 -5.76 -18.30 -14.36
CA GLY A 20 -6.14 -19.50 -15.11
C GLY A 20 -7.32 -19.18 -16.01
N SER A 21 -7.03 -18.55 -17.15
CA SER A 21 -7.94 -18.18 -18.26
C SER A 21 -9.28 -17.52 -17.88
N GLU A 22 -9.51 -16.33 -18.45
CA GLU A 22 -10.75 -15.54 -18.46
C GLU A 22 -10.89 -14.47 -17.37
N ILE A 23 -11.00 -13.22 -17.84
CA ILE A 23 -11.47 -12.08 -17.06
C ILE A 23 -12.97 -12.28 -16.87
N GLN A 24 -13.40 -12.72 -15.69
CA GLN A 24 -14.82 -12.83 -15.35
C GLN A 24 -15.22 -11.68 -14.42
N SER A 25 -16.18 -10.86 -14.88
CA SER A 25 -16.99 -10.03 -14.01
C SER A 25 -18.00 -10.96 -13.31
N SER A 26 -17.93 -11.14 -11.99
CA SER A 26 -19.04 -11.78 -11.29
C SER A 26 -19.29 -11.23 -9.88
N SER A 27 -20.58 -11.18 -9.57
CA SER A 27 -21.25 -10.55 -8.45
C SER A 27 -21.16 -11.34 -7.14
N SER A 28 -19.97 -11.38 -6.52
CA SER A 28 -19.84 -11.86 -5.13
C SER A 28 -18.79 -11.04 -4.38
N GLU A 29 -19.03 -10.84 -3.09
CA GLU A 29 -18.51 -9.78 -2.20
C GLU A 29 -16.99 -9.82 -1.90
N GLU A 30 -16.17 -10.51 -2.71
CA GLU A 30 -14.72 -10.59 -2.56
C GLU A 30 -13.96 -10.38 -3.88
N THR A 31 -13.14 -9.32 -3.95
CA THR A 31 -12.10 -9.12 -4.96
C THR A 31 -10.77 -9.63 -4.42
N ILE A 32 -10.42 -10.88 -4.75
CA ILE A 32 -9.07 -11.41 -4.52
C ILE A 32 -8.26 -11.25 -5.81
N ILE A 33 -7.23 -10.41 -5.75
CA ILE A 33 -6.15 -10.38 -6.73
C ILE A 33 -4.98 -11.10 -6.07
N SER A 34 -4.61 -12.29 -6.54
CA SER A 34 -3.49 -13.06 -6.01
C SER A 34 -2.78 -13.82 -7.13
N CYS A 35 -1.45 -13.91 -7.04
CA CYS A 35 -0.65 -14.81 -7.86
C CYS A 35 -0.18 -15.98 -6.98
N PRO A 36 -0.45 -17.25 -7.34
CA PRO A 36 0.11 -18.39 -6.63
C PRO A 36 1.65 -18.41 -6.74
N PRO A 37 2.37 -19.11 -5.84
CA PRO A 37 3.83 -19.21 -5.89
C PRO A 37 4.30 -19.88 -7.20
N GLY A 38 5.10 -19.17 -8.01
CA GLY A 38 5.63 -19.63 -9.32
C GLY A 38 6.30 -18.49 -10.11
N ASP A 39 6.78 -18.77 -11.33
CA ASP A 39 7.38 -17.79 -12.27
C ASP A 39 6.33 -16.86 -12.94
N ASP A 40 5.05 -16.97 -12.55
CA ASP A 40 3.98 -16.14 -13.10
C ASP A 40 4.03 -14.72 -12.51
N THR A 41 4.08 -13.73 -13.38
CA THR A 41 4.17 -12.30 -13.02
C THR A 41 2.86 -11.61 -13.41
N LEU A 42 2.14 -11.03 -12.45
CA LEU A 42 0.90 -10.27 -12.72
C LEU A 42 1.20 -8.77 -12.80
N TYR A 43 1.05 -8.20 -14.00
CA TYR A 43 1.24 -6.78 -14.24
C TYR A 43 -0.11 -6.04 -14.23
N ILE A 44 -0.36 -5.22 -13.20
CA ILE A 44 -1.51 -4.32 -13.16
C ILE A 44 -1.05 -2.95 -13.64
N ASN A 45 -1.12 -2.76 -14.96
CA ASN A 45 -0.46 -1.62 -15.58
C ASN A 45 -1.25 -0.31 -15.52
N ARG A 46 -2.58 -0.30 -15.30
CA ARG A 46 -3.36 0.95 -15.14
C ARG A 46 -4.71 0.76 -14.44
N GLY A 47 -4.99 1.59 -13.42
CA GLY A 47 -6.33 2.04 -13.02
C GLY A 47 -7.32 0.96 -12.56
N VAL A 48 -6.86 -0.09 -11.88
CA VAL A 48 -7.78 -1.04 -11.24
C VAL A 48 -8.37 -0.35 -10.01
N VAL A 49 -9.70 -0.34 -9.92
CA VAL A 49 -10.45 0.16 -8.77
C VAL A 49 -10.96 -1.07 -8.03
N VAL A 50 -10.49 -1.28 -6.79
CA VAL A 50 -11.02 -2.33 -5.91
C VAL A 50 -11.93 -1.66 -4.89
N THR A 51 -13.23 -1.89 -5.05
CA THR A 51 -14.29 -1.39 -4.16
C THR A 51 -15.03 -2.58 -3.54
N ASN A 52 -15.45 -2.42 -2.28
CA ASN A 52 -16.27 -3.35 -1.47
C ASN A 52 -15.49 -4.38 -0.62
N LEU A 53 -14.93 -3.90 0.50
CA LEU A 53 -14.52 -4.65 1.71
C LEU A 53 -13.48 -5.77 1.57
N SER A 54 -13.05 -6.12 0.36
CA SER A 54 -12.08 -7.19 0.15
C SER A 54 -10.66 -6.66 0.25
N ASN A 55 -9.86 -7.32 1.07
CA ASN A 55 -8.44 -7.01 1.19
C ASN A 55 -7.70 -7.33 -0.10
N VAL A 56 -6.77 -6.45 -0.50
CA VAL A 56 -5.92 -6.65 -1.68
C VAL A 56 -4.59 -7.23 -1.24
N TYR A 57 -4.11 -8.29 -1.91
CA TYR A 57 -2.79 -8.87 -1.65
C TYR A 57 -1.88 -8.69 -2.87
N ILE A 58 -0.73 -8.06 -2.67
CA ILE A 58 0.30 -7.88 -3.69
C ILE A 58 1.51 -8.70 -3.26
N THR A 59 1.74 -9.83 -3.92
CA THR A 59 2.77 -10.80 -3.57
C THR A 59 3.93 -10.78 -4.56
N SER A 60 4.95 -11.61 -4.34
CA SER A 60 6.06 -11.81 -5.27
C SER A 60 5.59 -11.95 -6.72
N GLY A 61 6.26 -11.25 -7.63
CA GLY A 61 5.91 -11.21 -9.06
C GLY A 61 4.74 -10.27 -9.40
N MET A 62 4.13 -9.59 -8.43
CA MET A 62 3.09 -8.59 -8.70
C MET A 62 3.67 -7.18 -8.76
N SER A 63 3.40 -6.47 -9.85
CA SER A 63 3.73 -5.05 -10.01
C SER A 63 2.47 -4.25 -10.31
N VAL A 64 2.11 -3.36 -9.39
CA VAL A 64 0.88 -2.55 -9.45
C VAL A 64 1.26 -1.08 -9.64
N ASN A 65 0.88 -0.51 -10.79
CA ASN A 65 1.27 0.87 -11.12
C ASN A 65 0.26 1.92 -10.67
N SER A 66 -1.00 1.55 -10.47
CA SER A 66 -2.04 2.46 -9.99
C SER A 66 -3.22 1.64 -9.47
N LEU A 67 -3.61 1.92 -8.23
CA LEU A 67 -4.70 1.23 -7.54
C LEU A 67 -5.49 2.22 -6.69
N ASN A 68 -6.82 2.13 -6.70
CA ASN A 68 -7.67 2.87 -5.77
C ASN A 68 -8.40 1.87 -4.88
N ILE A 69 -8.30 2.08 -3.57
CA ILE A 69 -8.88 1.25 -2.52
C ILE A 69 -9.74 2.14 -1.64
N SER A 70 -10.96 1.69 -1.35
CA SER A 70 -11.86 2.37 -0.42
C SER A 70 -12.31 1.40 0.66
N SER A 71 -12.16 1.78 1.93
CA SER A 71 -12.67 1.04 3.08
C SER A 71 -12.19 -0.42 3.14
N ALA A 72 -10.95 -0.68 2.73
CA ALA A 72 -10.34 -2.02 2.72
C ALA A 72 -8.83 -1.94 3.03
N ALA A 73 -8.22 -3.10 3.30
CA ALA A 73 -6.78 -3.19 3.56
C ALA A 73 -5.98 -3.66 2.33
N MET A 74 -4.79 -3.11 2.15
CA MET A 74 -3.80 -3.55 1.16
C MET A 74 -2.61 -4.20 1.85
N TYR A 75 -2.28 -5.42 1.44
CA TYR A 75 -1.15 -6.19 1.94
C TYR A 75 -0.10 -6.32 0.84
N VAL A 76 0.98 -5.55 0.93
CA VAL A 76 2.14 -5.72 0.04
C VAL A 76 3.14 -6.63 0.73
N ARG A 77 3.22 -7.87 0.26
CA ARG A 77 4.11 -8.91 0.78
C ARG A 77 5.46 -8.89 0.06
N GLU A 78 6.40 -9.66 0.59
CA GLU A 78 7.72 -9.87 0.02
C GLU A 78 7.68 -10.14 -1.49
N GLY A 79 8.51 -9.40 -2.24
CA GLY A 79 8.57 -9.43 -3.71
C GLY A 79 7.44 -8.68 -4.43
N GLY A 80 6.42 -8.20 -3.72
CA GLY A 80 5.35 -7.37 -4.28
C GLY A 80 5.75 -5.90 -4.39
N TYR A 81 5.31 -5.24 -5.47
CA TYR A 81 5.64 -3.84 -5.77
C TYR A 81 4.40 -3.01 -6.11
N VAL A 82 4.27 -1.84 -5.48
CA VAL A 82 3.22 -0.84 -5.77
C VAL A 82 3.87 0.51 -6.05
N ASN A 83 3.60 1.12 -7.21
CA ASN A 83 4.17 2.41 -7.62
C ASN A 83 3.21 3.60 -7.46
N SER A 84 1.92 3.34 -7.25
CA SER A 84 0.95 4.36 -6.88
C SER A 84 -0.32 3.71 -6.36
N ALA A 85 -0.82 4.19 -5.23
CA ALA A 85 -2.15 3.84 -4.76
C ALA A 85 -2.79 4.99 -3.98
N THR A 86 -4.10 5.10 -4.08
CA THR A 86 -4.93 5.92 -3.19
C THR A 86 -5.75 4.99 -2.31
N ILE A 87 -5.65 5.17 -1.00
CA ILE A 87 -6.34 4.35 0.00
C ILE A 87 -7.20 5.28 0.85
N THR A 88 -8.51 5.25 0.64
CA THR A 88 -9.47 6.11 1.35
C THR A 88 -10.18 5.31 2.43
N ASP A 89 -10.13 5.80 3.67
CA ASP A 89 -10.71 5.14 4.85
C ASP A 89 -10.27 3.68 4.99
N GLY A 90 -9.04 3.39 4.56
CA GLY A 90 -8.48 2.04 4.48
C GLY A 90 -7.05 1.98 4.99
N ILE A 91 -6.50 0.77 5.00
CA ILE A 91 -5.24 0.46 5.67
C ILE A 91 -4.22 -0.09 4.67
N GLN A 92 -2.93 0.21 4.86
CA GLN A 92 -1.85 -0.49 4.17
C GLN A 92 -0.92 -1.22 5.15
N TYR A 93 -0.60 -2.47 4.81
CA TYR A 93 0.43 -3.28 5.45
C TYR A 93 1.53 -3.60 4.45
N LEU A 94 2.77 -3.23 4.76
CA LEU A 94 3.97 -3.67 4.04
C LEU A 94 4.65 -4.77 4.85
N TYR A 95 4.60 -6.00 4.37
CA TYR A 95 5.23 -7.19 4.96
C TYR A 95 6.36 -7.69 4.06
N GLY A 96 7.48 -6.97 4.05
CA GLY A 96 8.62 -7.25 3.14
C GLY A 96 8.45 -6.71 1.71
N GLY A 97 7.27 -6.20 1.36
CA GLY A 97 6.99 -5.60 0.05
C GLY A 97 7.46 -4.16 -0.09
N THR A 98 7.36 -3.63 -1.30
CA THR A 98 7.73 -2.23 -1.63
C THR A 98 6.53 -1.43 -2.09
N ALA A 99 6.31 -0.25 -1.51
CA ALA A 99 5.27 0.66 -1.94
C ALA A 99 5.79 2.10 -2.06
N THR A 100 5.51 2.73 -3.20
CA THR A 100 5.92 4.11 -3.49
C THR A 100 4.73 4.95 -3.95
N ASN A 101 4.77 6.26 -3.65
CA ASN A 101 3.74 7.23 -4.05
C ASN A 101 2.33 6.85 -3.59
N ILE A 102 2.18 6.63 -2.28
CA ILE A 102 0.91 6.21 -1.67
C ILE A 102 0.24 7.40 -0.99
N SER A 103 -1.04 7.60 -1.28
CA SER A 103 -1.90 8.56 -0.61
C SER A 103 -2.88 7.84 0.31
N LEU A 104 -2.81 8.09 1.61
CA LEU A 104 -3.73 7.57 2.61
C LEU A 104 -4.66 8.69 3.08
N LEU A 105 -5.96 8.51 2.85
CA LEU A 105 -6.98 9.55 3.00
C LEU A 105 -8.07 9.11 3.97
N GLY A 106 -8.79 10.10 4.49
CA GLY A 106 -9.92 9.89 5.39
C GLY A 106 -9.53 9.50 6.83
N SER A 107 -10.54 9.05 7.57
CA SER A 107 -10.46 8.72 9.00
C SER A 107 -9.72 7.42 9.29
N GLY A 108 -9.64 6.52 8.30
CA GLY A 108 -8.96 5.23 8.41
C GLY A 108 -7.48 5.23 8.00
N ALA A 109 -6.90 6.40 7.66
CA ALA A 109 -5.57 6.52 7.07
C ALA A 109 -4.45 5.94 7.97
N PHE A 110 -4.11 4.67 7.76
CA PHE A 110 -3.12 3.95 8.54
C PHE A 110 -2.18 3.14 7.65
N GLN A 111 -0.88 3.18 7.95
CA GLN A 111 0.11 2.31 7.35
C GLN A 111 0.96 1.62 8.42
N ARG A 112 1.24 0.33 8.24
CA ARG A 112 2.26 -0.39 9.01
C ARG A 112 3.32 -0.96 8.08
N VAL A 113 4.58 -0.74 8.43
CA VAL A 113 5.76 -1.18 7.69
C VAL A 113 6.57 -2.17 8.54
N VAL A 114 6.56 -3.44 8.13
CA VAL A 114 7.28 -4.54 8.77
C VAL A 114 8.18 -5.19 7.72
N SER A 115 9.50 -5.03 7.88
CA SER A 115 10.54 -5.44 6.92
C SER A 115 10.37 -4.90 5.48
N GLY A 116 9.40 -4.01 5.24
CA GLY A 116 9.10 -3.47 3.90
C GLY A 116 9.82 -2.16 3.60
N ILE A 117 9.62 -1.67 2.38
CA ILE A 117 10.14 -0.38 1.90
C ILE A 117 8.97 0.52 1.53
N ALA A 118 8.87 1.68 2.17
CA ALA A 118 7.89 2.72 1.85
C ALA A 118 8.60 4.00 1.42
N SER A 119 8.17 4.61 0.31
CA SER A 119 8.66 5.93 -0.07
C SER A 119 7.60 6.85 -0.65
N ASN A 120 7.74 8.15 -0.41
CA ASN A 120 6.80 9.19 -0.87
C ASN A 120 5.37 8.87 -0.40
N ILE A 121 5.20 8.80 0.93
CA ILE A 121 3.92 8.48 1.55
C ILE A 121 3.27 9.77 2.02
N ASN A 122 2.01 9.99 1.63
CA ASN A 122 1.24 11.16 2.02
C ASN A 122 -0.01 10.75 2.80
N PHE A 123 -0.07 11.18 4.06
CA PHE A 123 -1.25 11.05 4.92
C PHE A 123 -2.02 12.37 4.89
N ASP A 124 -3.14 12.38 4.17
CA ASP A 124 -4.01 13.55 4.03
C ASP A 124 -5.46 13.18 4.38
N GLY A 125 -5.67 12.93 5.67
CA GLY A 125 -6.99 12.65 6.25
C GLY A 125 -7.91 13.88 6.33
N GLY A 126 -7.53 15.02 5.75
CA GLY A 126 -8.18 16.29 6.02
C GLY A 126 -8.06 16.66 7.51
N GLN A 127 -9.17 16.62 8.24
CA GLN A 127 -9.21 16.88 9.68
C GLN A 127 -8.85 15.67 10.56
N TYR A 128 -8.72 14.48 9.97
CA TYR A 128 -8.39 13.25 10.70
C TYR A 128 -6.88 13.03 10.76
N SER A 129 -6.43 12.50 11.89
CA SER A 129 -5.03 12.14 12.12
C SER A 129 -4.68 10.85 11.36
N GLY A 130 -3.66 10.90 10.50
CA GLY A 130 -3.05 9.69 9.94
C GLY A 130 -2.10 9.02 10.94
N GLN A 131 -1.87 7.71 10.76
CA GLN A 131 -0.93 6.97 11.60
C GLN A 131 0.01 6.09 10.75
N GLN A 132 1.31 6.16 11.03
CA GLN A 132 2.29 5.23 10.48
C GLN A 132 3.05 4.51 11.58
N GLU A 133 3.16 3.19 11.47
CA GLU A 133 3.97 2.36 12.35
C GLU A 133 5.12 1.72 11.56
N VAL A 134 6.36 1.91 12.03
CA VAL A 134 7.57 1.35 11.43
C VAL A 134 8.25 0.44 12.43
N TRP A 135 8.39 -0.85 12.08
CA TRP A 135 8.90 -1.86 13.00
C TRP A 135 10.33 -2.27 12.70
N ASN A 136 10.63 -2.61 11.46
CA ASN A 136 11.96 -3.00 11.00
C ASN A 136 12.10 -2.80 9.47
N GLY A 137 11.35 -1.84 8.93
CA GLY A 137 11.38 -1.46 7.52
C GLY A 137 12.21 -0.20 7.27
N SER A 138 12.23 0.21 6.00
CA SER A 138 12.85 1.45 5.55
C SER A 138 11.78 2.40 5.00
N VAL A 139 11.66 3.58 5.58
CA VAL A 139 10.67 4.58 5.19
C VAL A 139 11.37 5.90 4.84
N VAL A 140 11.06 6.46 3.68
CA VAL A 140 11.65 7.73 3.23
C VAL A 140 10.58 8.66 2.68
N ASN A 141 10.67 9.96 3.00
CA ASN A 141 9.76 10.99 2.51
C ASN A 141 8.30 10.70 2.90
N THR A 142 8.00 10.82 4.19
CA THR A 142 6.62 10.75 4.68
C THR A 142 6.11 12.14 5.02
N SER A 143 4.91 12.48 4.55
CA SER A 143 4.21 13.72 4.88
C SER A 143 2.91 13.40 5.59
N PHE A 144 2.65 14.07 6.71
CA PHE A 144 1.39 14.06 7.42
C PHE A 144 0.78 15.46 7.38
N ASN A 145 -0.49 15.58 6.98
CA ASN A 145 -1.23 16.81 7.24
C ASN A 145 -1.44 16.98 8.76
N ILE A 146 -2.06 15.97 9.39
CA ILE A 146 -2.13 15.76 10.84
C ILE A 146 -1.77 14.29 11.06
N GLY A 147 -0.93 13.95 12.04
CA GLY A 147 -0.63 12.55 12.24
C GLY A 147 0.36 12.19 13.34
N THR A 148 0.46 10.87 13.54
CA THR A 148 1.45 10.26 14.43
C THR A 148 2.29 9.23 13.69
N GLN A 149 3.60 9.26 13.92
CA GLN A 149 4.53 8.23 13.43
C GLN A 149 5.19 7.53 14.63
N TYR A 150 5.03 6.22 14.71
CA TYR A 150 5.66 5.38 15.71
C TYR A 150 6.76 4.53 15.07
N ILE A 151 7.98 4.65 15.59
CA ILE A 151 9.16 3.96 15.09
C ILE A 151 9.66 3.03 16.19
N SER A 152 9.36 1.76 16.07
CA SER A 152 9.78 0.70 16.99
C SER A 152 11.08 0.02 16.54
N GLY A 153 11.49 0.25 15.28
CA GLY A 153 12.76 -0.18 14.70
C GLY A 153 12.85 0.18 13.21
N GLY A 154 13.93 -0.22 12.56
CA GLY A 154 14.19 0.14 11.15
C GLY A 154 14.77 1.55 10.98
N THR A 155 14.53 2.15 9.81
CA THR A 155 15.05 3.49 9.47
C THR A 155 13.97 4.34 8.83
N VAL A 156 13.81 5.56 9.34
CA VAL A 156 12.91 6.57 8.82
C VAL A 156 13.67 7.86 8.54
N VAL A 157 13.53 8.38 7.32
CA VAL A 157 14.23 9.60 6.86
C VAL A 157 13.23 10.54 6.20
N HIS A 158 13.37 11.85 6.46
CA HIS A 158 12.53 12.90 5.89
C HIS A 158 11.04 12.75 6.23
N THR A 159 10.71 12.83 7.51
CA THR A 159 9.31 12.95 7.94
C THR A 159 8.93 14.42 8.07
N LYS A 160 7.79 14.81 7.51
CA LYS A 160 7.20 16.13 7.64
C LYS A 160 5.81 16.05 8.26
N PHE A 161 5.60 16.74 9.37
CA PHE A 161 4.27 16.98 9.94
C PHE A 161 3.86 18.41 9.68
N GLN A 162 2.76 18.62 8.97
CA GLN A 162 2.30 19.97 8.61
C GLN A 162 1.56 20.64 9.77
N LYS A 163 0.86 19.87 10.60
CA LYS A 163 0.08 20.33 11.76
C LYS A 163 0.03 19.23 12.82
N ASP A 164 0.08 19.63 14.10
CA ASP A 164 -0.21 18.78 15.28
C ASP A 164 0.44 17.39 15.23
N GLY A 165 1.70 17.35 14.78
CA GLY A 165 2.43 16.12 14.54
C GLY A 165 3.07 15.52 15.79
N CYS A 166 3.07 14.18 15.88
CA CYS A 166 3.81 13.46 16.91
C CYS A 166 4.70 12.38 16.28
N GLN A 167 5.98 12.35 16.65
CA GLN A 167 6.90 11.26 16.28
C GLN A 167 7.43 10.61 17.55
N GLY A 168 7.08 9.33 17.76
CA GLY A 168 7.59 8.51 18.84
C GLY A 168 8.64 7.53 18.32
N VAL A 169 9.87 7.60 18.85
CA VAL A 169 10.95 6.67 18.52
C VAL A 169 11.24 5.78 19.73
N TYR A 170 10.83 4.52 19.66
CA TYR A 170 11.03 3.51 20.70
C TYR A 170 12.19 2.56 20.36
N GLY A 171 12.57 2.48 19.08
CA GLY A 171 13.73 1.75 18.58
C GLY A 171 14.01 2.13 17.11
N GLY A 172 15.21 1.84 16.60
CA GLY A 172 15.62 2.20 15.23
C GLY A 172 16.17 3.62 15.09
N VAL A 173 16.02 4.21 13.90
CA VAL A 173 16.56 5.55 13.57
C VAL A 173 15.50 6.41 12.90
N ALA A 174 15.36 7.64 13.37
CA ALA A 174 14.64 8.72 12.70
C ALA A 174 15.62 9.86 12.39
N SER A 175 15.57 10.40 11.18
CA SER A 175 16.42 11.52 10.75
C SER A 175 15.64 12.48 9.85
N ASP A 176 16.05 13.74 9.86
CA ASP A 176 15.47 14.82 9.05
C ASP A 176 13.96 14.99 9.25
N THR A 177 13.51 14.93 10.51
CA THR A 177 12.13 15.21 10.89
C THR A 177 11.88 16.72 10.98
N SER A 178 10.80 17.20 10.36
CA SER A 178 10.30 18.56 10.47
C SER A 178 8.88 18.57 11.04
N ILE A 179 8.64 19.37 12.08
CA ILE A 179 7.33 19.57 12.73
C ILE A 179 7.05 21.07 12.73
N PHE A 180 5.90 21.48 12.20
CA PHE A 180 5.50 22.88 12.03
C PHE A 180 4.29 23.24 12.89
#